data_AF-A0A174DND3-F1
#
_entry.id   AF-A0A174DND3-F1
#
_cell.length_a   1.000
_cell.length_b   1.000
_cell.length_c   1.000
_cell.angle_alpha   90.00
_cell.angle_beta   90.00
_cell.angle_gamma   90.00
#
_symmetry.space_group_name_H-M   'P 1'
#
loop_
_entity.id
_entity.type
_entity.pdbx_description
1 polymer ?
#
loop_
_entity_poly.entity_id
_entity_poly.type
_entity_poly.pdbx_seq_one_letter_code
_entity_poly.pdbx_strand_id
1 'polypeptide(L)'
;MKKVLLILNHVQAGMGSDENAHIPPAGKKTAIGPGKMMEPFLTNLGGEIIATLYCGDLYYKDNEEEVKKKFVAMVKKLSPDVVVCGPALHYPNFGEMAGGLAEEINNNSGIPAFAAMSVENPGTEKYKDRVIVVKTPKKGGIGLNESIENICKMAIKLANNENVDELKNKVCF
;
A
#
# COMPACT_ATOMS: atom_id res chain seq x y z
N MET A 1 -3.86 19.74 2.23
CA MET A 1 -4.28 18.38 1.89
C MET A 1 -3.39 17.40 2.63
N LYS A 2 -3.89 16.20 2.92
CA LYS A 2 -3.11 15.11 3.54
C LYS A 2 -2.25 14.42 2.50
N LYS A 3 -0.97 14.24 2.80
CA LYS A 3 0.04 13.67 1.90
C LYS A 3 0.02 12.15 2.02
N VAL A 4 -0.43 11.49 0.97
CA VAL A 4 -0.47 10.03 0.86
C VAL A 4 0.74 9.55 0.06
N LEU A 5 1.44 8.56 0.58
CA LEU A 5 2.49 7.84 -0.15
C LEU A 5 1.97 6.46 -0.56
N LEU A 6 2.05 6.13 -1.83
CA LEU A 6 1.63 4.83 -2.36
C LEU A 6 2.85 3.92 -2.58
N ILE A 7 2.76 2.65 -2.17
CA ILE A 7 3.78 1.63 -2.42
C ILE A 7 3.16 0.49 -3.24
N LEU A 8 3.75 0.21 -4.41
CA LEU A 8 3.29 -0.80 -5.36
C LEU A 8 4.38 -1.81 -5.71
N ASN A 9 4.01 -3.01 -6.19
CA ASN A 9 4.97 -3.82 -6.94
C ASN A 9 5.12 -3.28 -8.38
N HIS A 10 6.10 -3.82 -9.09
CA HIS A 10 6.36 -3.52 -10.50
C HIS A 10 5.10 -3.63 -11.39
N VAL A 11 4.26 -4.67 -11.22
CA VAL A 11 3.04 -4.87 -12.02
C VAL A 11 2.04 -3.74 -11.79
N GLN A 12 1.70 -3.45 -10.53
CA GLN A 12 0.73 -2.41 -10.20
C GLN A 12 1.28 -1.01 -10.52
N ALA A 13 2.59 -0.83 -10.48
CA ALA A 13 3.25 0.38 -10.94
C ALA A 13 3.33 0.50 -12.48
N GLY A 14 2.85 -0.48 -13.25
CA GLY A 14 2.93 -0.48 -14.71
C GLY A 14 4.35 -0.53 -15.25
N MET A 15 5.27 -1.13 -14.50
CA MET A 15 6.68 -1.30 -14.89
C MET A 15 6.91 -2.59 -15.69
N GLY A 16 5.88 -3.39 -15.96
CA GLY A 16 5.99 -4.66 -16.67
C GLY A 16 5.50 -5.84 -15.83
N SER A 17 5.72 -7.05 -16.35
CA SER A 17 5.42 -8.31 -15.66
C SER A 17 6.70 -8.99 -15.18
N ASP A 18 6.81 -10.31 -15.34
CA ASP A 18 7.89 -11.14 -14.79
C ASP A 18 9.29 -10.65 -15.21
N GLU A 19 9.44 -10.05 -16.38
CA GLU A 19 10.70 -9.49 -16.87
C GLU A 19 11.26 -8.38 -15.95
N ASN A 20 10.39 -7.74 -15.18
CA ASN A 20 10.72 -6.67 -14.25
C ASN A 20 10.43 -7.03 -12.79
N ALA A 21 10.26 -8.32 -12.47
CA ALA A 21 10.07 -8.79 -11.10
C ALA A 21 11.29 -8.56 -10.18
N HIS A 22 12.48 -8.31 -10.76
CA HIS A 22 13.71 -7.99 -10.04
C HIS A 22 14.12 -6.50 -10.10
N ILE A 23 13.23 -5.57 -10.47
CA ILE A 23 13.59 -4.15 -10.44
C ILE A 23 13.86 -3.69 -8.99
N PRO A 24 14.94 -2.91 -8.75
CA PRO A 24 15.25 -2.43 -7.41
C PRO A 24 14.26 -1.34 -6.96
N PRO A 25 14.24 -0.99 -5.66
CA PRO A 25 13.38 0.08 -5.15
C PRO A 25 13.60 1.41 -5.85
N ALA A 26 12.51 2.00 -6.36
CA ALA A 26 12.46 3.27 -7.05
C ALA A 26 11.14 4.00 -6.76
N GLY A 27 10.92 5.18 -7.36
CA GLY A 27 9.67 5.92 -7.21
C GLY A 27 9.53 7.13 -8.12
N LYS A 28 8.30 7.62 -8.27
CA LYS A 28 7.98 8.87 -9.00
C LYS A 28 7.10 9.76 -8.14
N LYS A 29 7.24 11.08 -8.30
CA LYS A 29 6.41 12.10 -7.62
C LYS A 29 5.06 12.30 -8.32
N THR A 30 4.31 11.21 -8.49
CA THR A 30 2.99 11.21 -9.12
C THR A 30 2.24 9.93 -8.75
N ALA A 31 0.92 9.92 -8.93
CA ALA A 31 0.10 8.73 -8.82
C ALA A 31 0.38 7.77 -10.00
N ILE A 32 0.61 6.50 -9.70
CA ILE A 32 0.82 5.45 -10.69
C ILE A 32 -0.20 4.33 -10.49
N GLY A 33 -0.61 3.69 -11.58
CA GLY A 33 -1.47 2.51 -11.56
C GLY A 33 -2.77 2.74 -10.79
N PRO A 34 -3.09 1.93 -9.76
CA PRO A 34 -4.30 2.11 -8.96
C PRO A 34 -4.35 3.46 -8.24
N GLY A 35 -3.22 4.13 -8.03
CA GLY A 35 -3.19 5.49 -7.48
C GLY A 35 -4.00 6.48 -8.32
N LYS A 36 -4.04 6.34 -9.65
CA LYS A 36 -4.86 7.19 -10.51
C LYS A 36 -6.37 7.04 -10.25
N MET A 37 -6.80 5.84 -9.86
CA MET A 37 -8.19 5.60 -9.46
C MET A 37 -8.49 6.17 -8.07
N MET A 38 -7.47 6.30 -7.21
CA MET A 38 -7.59 6.88 -5.87
C MET A 38 -7.69 8.41 -5.91
N GLU A 39 -7.07 9.07 -6.88
CA GLU A 39 -6.96 10.55 -6.95
C GLU A 39 -8.29 11.30 -6.74
N PRO A 40 -9.41 10.97 -7.43
CA PRO A 40 -10.67 11.68 -7.22
C PRO A 40 -11.23 11.49 -5.81
N PHE A 41 -11.14 10.28 -5.26
CA PHE A 41 -11.61 9.99 -3.89
C PHE A 41 -10.76 10.70 -2.84
N LEU A 42 -9.43 10.64 -2.97
CA LEU A 42 -8.51 11.34 -2.09
C LEU A 42 -8.73 12.85 -2.14
N THR A 43 -8.87 13.44 -3.32
CA THR A 43 -9.13 14.87 -3.49
C THR A 43 -10.42 15.27 -2.75
N ASN A 44 -11.50 14.51 -2.92
CA ASN A 44 -12.77 14.75 -2.23
C ASN A 44 -12.68 14.62 -0.71
N LEU A 45 -11.77 13.77 -0.22
CA LEU A 45 -11.51 13.57 1.21
C LEU A 45 -10.40 14.50 1.74
N GLY A 46 -9.86 15.42 0.92
CA GLY A 46 -8.84 16.38 1.33
C GLY A 46 -7.41 15.82 1.38
N GLY A 47 -7.09 14.78 0.61
CA GLY A 47 -5.75 14.22 0.45
C GLY A 47 -5.25 14.17 -1.00
N GLU A 48 -3.95 13.90 -1.15
CA GLU A 48 -3.26 13.82 -2.43
C GLU A 48 -2.15 12.76 -2.40
N ILE A 49 -1.87 12.10 -3.53
CA ILE A 49 -0.71 11.20 -3.64
C ILE A 49 0.52 12.03 -4.00
N ILE A 50 1.44 12.19 -3.06
CA ILE A 50 2.66 12.99 -3.28
C ILE A 50 3.75 12.22 -4.04
N ALA A 51 3.73 10.90 -3.94
CA ALA A 51 4.62 10.01 -4.65
C ALA A 51 4.08 8.57 -4.67
N THR A 52 4.53 7.82 -5.66
CA THR A 52 4.39 6.36 -5.71
C THR A 52 5.78 5.75 -5.73
N LEU A 53 6.09 4.94 -4.72
CA LEU A 53 7.28 4.09 -4.67
C LEU A 53 6.94 2.70 -5.17
N TYR A 54 7.92 2.00 -5.72
CA TYR A 54 7.73 0.64 -6.19
C TYR A 54 8.99 -0.21 -6.13
N CYS A 55 8.80 -1.53 -6.10
CA CYS A 55 9.85 -2.54 -6.15
C CYS A 55 9.37 -3.75 -6.96
N GLY A 56 10.30 -4.46 -7.59
CA GLY A 56 10.07 -5.82 -8.03
C GLY A 56 9.78 -6.71 -6.82
N ASP A 57 8.76 -7.55 -6.88
CA ASP A 57 8.35 -8.35 -5.73
C ASP A 57 9.27 -9.56 -5.50
N LEU A 58 9.92 -10.07 -6.55
CA LEU A 58 11.04 -11.01 -6.40
C LEU A 58 12.32 -10.31 -5.92
N TYR A 59 12.58 -9.06 -6.33
CA TYR A 59 13.68 -8.28 -5.74
C TYR A 59 13.49 -8.10 -4.23
N TYR A 60 12.28 -7.76 -3.79
CA TYR A 60 11.93 -7.68 -2.37
C TYR A 60 12.17 -9.01 -1.68
N LYS A 61 11.67 -10.11 -2.24
CA LYS A 61 11.81 -11.46 -1.67
C LYS A 61 13.28 -11.83 -1.45
N ASP A 62 14.15 -11.52 -2.41
CA ASP A 62 15.56 -11.88 -2.34
C ASP A 62 16.40 -10.93 -1.46
N ASN A 63 15.90 -9.71 -1.20
CA ASN A 63 16.66 -8.63 -0.53
C ASN A 63 15.84 -7.94 0.58
N GLU A 64 14.99 -8.69 1.28
CA GLU A 64 13.92 -8.16 2.13
C GLU A 64 14.40 -7.09 3.12
N GLU A 65 15.45 -7.40 3.90
CA GLU A 65 16.02 -6.51 4.91
C GLU A 65 16.56 -5.20 4.33
N GLU A 66 17.22 -5.27 3.17
CA GLU A 66 17.75 -4.08 2.49
C GLU A 66 16.60 -3.20 1.97
N VAL A 67 15.62 -3.83 1.33
CA VAL A 67 14.46 -3.14 0.76
C VAL A 67 13.66 -2.45 1.87
N LYS A 68 13.38 -3.16 2.97
CA LYS A 68 12.73 -2.61 4.17
C LYS A 68 13.40 -1.34 4.67
N LYS A 69 14.71 -1.39 4.93
CA LYS A 69 15.50 -0.22 5.38
C LYS A 69 15.44 0.93 4.38
N LYS A 70 15.55 0.64 3.08
CA LYS A 70 15.50 1.65 2.02
C LYS A 70 14.13 2.32 1.93
N PHE A 71 13.03 1.56 2.02
CA PHE A 71 11.68 2.12 2.04
C PHE A 71 11.42 2.97 3.27
N VAL A 72 11.81 2.53 4.47
CA VAL A 72 11.71 3.35 5.70
C VAL A 72 12.47 4.68 5.52
N ALA A 73 13.68 4.65 4.97
CA ALA A 73 14.45 5.86 4.71
C ALA A 73 13.76 6.79 3.70
N MET A 74 13.19 6.23 2.61
CA MET A 74 12.43 7.00 1.62
C MET A 74 11.16 7.61 2.22
N VAL A 75 10.42 6.86 3.04
CA VAL A 75 9.22 7.33 3.74
C VAL A 75 9.58 8.49 4.67
N LYS A 76 10.60 8.34 5.52
CA LYS A 76 11.07 9.43 6.40
C LYS A 76 11.47 10.68 5.61
N LYS A 77 12.18 10.50 4.49
CA LYS A 77 12.62 11.62 3.64
C LYS A 77 11.45 12.35 2.96
N LEU A 78 10.43 11.61 2.51
CA LEU A 78 9.24 12.18 1.87
C LEU A 78 8.25 12.77 2.89
N SER A 79 8.31 12.29 4.13
CA SER A 79 7.47 12.72 5.25
C SER A 79 5.97 12.81 4.88
N PRO A 80 5.35 11.74 4.34
CA PRO A 80 3.90 11.69 4.15
C PRO A 80 3.17 11.66 5.49
N ASP A 81 1.86 11.93 5.46
CA ASP A 81 0.99 11.79 6.62
C ASP A 81 0.50 10.34 6.80
N VAL A 82 0.50 9.54 5.72
CA VAL A 82 0.13 8.12 5.72
C VAL A 82 0.75 7.38 4.53
N VAL A 83 0.99 6.07 4.70
CA VAL A 83 1.46 5.18 3.63
C VAL A 83 0.44 4.08 3.32
N VAL A 84 0.17 3.89 2.03
CA VAL A 84 -0.69 2.81 1.51
C VAL A 84 0.19 1.79 0.79
N CYS A 85 0.22 0.55 1.27
CA CYS A 85 0.91 -0.57 0.63
C CYS A 85 -0.10 -1.45 -0.12
N GLY A 86 -0.17 -1.36 -1.45
CA GLY A 86 -1.20 -2.05 -2.24
C GLY A 86 -2.00 -1.11 -3.15
N PRO A 87 -3.11 -1.58 -3.75
CA PRO A 87 -3.74 -2.88 -3.51
C PRO A 87 -2.99 -4.05 -4.15
N ALA A 88 -2.68 -5.07 -3.37
CA ALA A 88 -2.01 -6.29 -3.83
C ALA A 88 -2.95 -7.35 -4.41
N LEU A 89 -4.28 -7.21 -4.22
CA LEU A 89 -5.27 -8.19 -4.69
C LEU A 89 -4.85 -9.61 -4.21
N HIS A 90 -4.91 -10.62 -5.09
CA HIS A 90 -4.46 -11.98 -4.79
C HIS A 90 -3.00 -12.27 -5.19
N TYR A 91 -2.19 -11.26 -5.54
CA TYR A 91 -0.80 -11.49 -5.98
C TYR A 91 0.08 -11.88 -4.78
N PRO A 92 0.59 -13.12 -4.68
CA PRO A 92 1.20 -13.61 -3.44
C PRO A 92 2.45 -12.85 -3.02
N ASN A 93 3.41 -12.68 -3.93
CA ASN A 93 4.67 -11.99 -3.64
C ASN A 93 4.43 -10.51 -3.30
N PHE A 94 3.46 -9.88 -3.96
CA PHE A 94 3.13 -8.49 -3.64
C PHE A 94 2.35 -8.36 -2.32
N GLY A 95 1.51 -9.33 -1.94
CA GLY A 95 0.88 -9.34 -0.63
C GLY A 95 1.89 -9.47 0.50
N GLU A 96 2.88 -10.35 0.33
CA GLU A 96 4.02 -10.49 1.23
C GLU A 96 4.80 -9.16 1.37
N MET A 97 5.15 -8.53 0.24
CA MET A 97 5.83 -7.23 0.23
C MET A 97 4.99 -6.11 0.86
N ALA A 98 3.68 -6.04 0.56
CA ALA A 98 2.80 -4.99 1.06
C ALA A 98 2.60 -5.08 2.57
N GLY A 99 2.37 -6.28 3.10
CA GLY A 99 2.25 -6.51 4.54
C GLY A 99 3.56 -6.27 5.28
N GLY A 100 4.67 -6.81 4.77
CA GLY A 100 5.99 -6.67 5.37
C GLY A 100 6.50 -5.22 5.39
N LEU A 101 6.27 -4.45 4.32
CA LEU A 101 6.62 -3.03 4.29
C LEU A 101 5.72 -2.19 5.20
N ALA A 102 4.42 -2.48 5.28
CA ALA A 102 3.52 -1.77 6.19
C ALA A 102 3.93 -1.98 7.65
N GLU A 103 4.24 -3.22 8.04
CA GLU A 103 4.73 -3.56 9.39
C GLU A 103 6.04 -2.83 9.70
N GLU A 104 7.01 -2.92 8.80
CA GLU A 104 8.32 -2.29 8.97
C GLU A 104 8.23 -0.77 9.10
N ILE A 105 7.38 -0.12 8.29
CA ILE A 105 7.18 1.33 8.31
C ILE A 105 6.52 1.76 9.63
N ASN A 106 5.50 1.03 10.10
CA ASN A 106 4.88 1.32 11.39
C ASN A 106 5.88 1.24 12.54
N ASN A 107 6.75 0.22 12.53
CA ASN A 107 7.72 -0.01 13.60
C ASN A 107 8.84 1.03 13.62
N ASN A 108 9.25 1.55 12.45
CA ASN A 108 10.52 2.28 12.34
C ASN A 108 10.40 3.72 11.83
N SER A 109 9.25 4.18 11.33
CA SER A 109 9.11 5.50 10.72
C SER A 109 8.38 6.55 11.56
N GLY A 110 7.47 6.11 12.45
CA GLY A 110 6.52 7.01 13.13
C GLY A 110 5.39 7.52 12.24
N ILE A 111 5.26 7.02 11.01
CA ILE A 111 4.19 7.35 10.06
C ILE A 111 3.28 6.14 9.94
N PRO A 112 1.94 6.31 10.03
CA PRO A 112 1.01 5.19 9.91
C PRO A 112 1.05 4.60 8.50
N ALA A 113 1.13 3.27 8.43
CA ALA A 113 1.11 2.50 7.21
C ALA A 113 0.12 1.34 7.32
N PHE A 114 -0.52 1.01 6.21
CA PHE A 114 -1.41 -0.15 6.14
C PHE A 114 -1.32 -0.83 4.78
N ALA A 115 -1.80 -2.07 4.73
CA ALA A 115 -1.82 -2.86 3.51
C ALA A 115 -3.25 -2.99 2.96
N ALA A 116 -3.37 -3.28 1.67
CA ALA A 116 -4.64 -3.64 1.04
C ALA A 116 -4.47 -4.83 0.12
N MET A 117 -5.22 -5.90 0.33
CA MET A 117 -5.08 -7.16 -0.42
C MET A 117 -6.34 -8.02 -0.30
N SER A 118 -6.41 -9.14 -1.02
CA SER A 118 -7.59 -10.02 -1.03
C SER A 118 -7.45 -11.16 -0.02
N VAL A 119 -8.56 -11.78 0.38
CA VAL A 119 -8.54 -12.90 1.35
C VAL A 119 -7.74 -14.10 0.83
N GLU A 120 -7.70 -14.29 -0.49
CA GLU A 120 -6.94 -15.34 -1.16
C GLU A 120 -5.43 -15.05 -1.20
N ASN A 121 -5.00 -13.85 -0.84
CA ASN A 121 -3.60 -13.52 -0.73
C ASN A 121 -3.02 -14.14 0.56
N PRO A 122 -1.98 -14.98 0.50
CA PRO A 122 -1.37 -15.57 1.69
C PRO A 122 -0.82 -14.51 2.67
N GLY A 123 -0.48 -13.31 2.17
CA GLY A 123 -0.11 -12.18 3.03
C GLY A 123 -1.22 -11.75 3.99
N THR A 124 -2.50 -11.93 3.61
CA THR A 124 -3.63 -11.54 4.46
C THR A 124 -3.59 -12.26 5.80
N GLU A 125 -3.51 -13.59 5.77
CA GLU A 125 -3.50 -14.39 7.00
C GLU A 125 -2.25 -14.10 7.85
N LYS A 126 -1.11 -13.85 7.19
CA LYS A 126 0.14 -13.56 7.87
C LYS A 126 0.14 -12.20 8.61
N TYR A 127 -0.52 -11.19 8.03
CA TYR A 127 -0.37 -9.79 8.44
C TYR A 127 -1.62 -9.15 9.06
N LYS A 128 -2.82 -9.74 8.96
CA LYS A 128 -4.08 -9.15 9.49
C LYS A 128 -4.03 -8.77 10.97
N ASP A 129 -3.31 -9.53 11.79
CA ASP A 129 -3.18 -9.27 13.23
C ASP A 129 -2.00 -8.33 13.57
N ARG A 130 -1.18 -7.97 12.58
CA ARG A 130 0.04 -7.16 12.76
C ARG A 130 -0.12 -5.74 12.22
N VAL A 131 -0.88 -5.58 11.14
CA VAL A 131 -1.18 -4.29 10.50
C VAL A 131 -2.63 -4.25 10.06
N ILE A 132 -3.14 -3.04 9.78
CA ILE A 132 -4.43 -2.90 9.10
C ILE A 132 -4.30 -3.48 7.69
N VAL A 133 -5.21 -4.40 7.33
CA VAL A 133 -5.32 -4.97 5.99
C VAL A 133 -6.71 -4.69 5.42
N VAL A 134 -6.82 -3.69 4.55
CA VAL A 134 -8.09 -3.34 3.88
C VAL A 134 -8.43 -4.38 2.81
N LYS A 135 -9.68 -4.85 2.83
CA LYS A 135 -10.22 -5.84 1.90
C LYS A 135 -10.20 -5.32 0.47
N THR A 136 -9.75 -6.16 -0.45
CA THR A 136 -9.87 -5.95 -1.89
C THR A 136 -10.34 -7.25 -2.56
N PRO A 137 -10.98 -7.20 -3.74
CA PRO A 137 -11.27 -8.41 -4.48
C PRO A 137 -9.98 -9.00 -5.06
N LYS A 138 -10.04 -10.27 -5.47
CA LYS A 138 -9.05 -10.84 -6.40
C LYS A 138 -9.06 -10.04 -7.72
N LYS A 139 -7.95 -10.02 -8.48
CA LYS A 139 -7.90 -9.43 -9.84
C LYS A 139 -9.06 -9.95 -10.68
N GLY A 140 -9.77 -9.02 -11.34
CA GLY A 140 -10.96 -9.31 -12.14
C GLY A 140 -12.25 -9.55 -11.35
N GLY A 141 -12.20 -9.51 -10.02
CA GLY A 141 -13.38 -9.57 -9.16
C GLY A 141 -14.17 -8.26 -9.12
N ILE A 142 -15.41 -8.36 -8.68
CA ILE A 142 -16.33 -7.22 -8.50
C ILE A 142 -15.97 -6.50 -7.18
N GLY A 143 -16.21 -5.18 -7.11
CA GLY A 143 -16.04 -4.40 -5.87
C GLY A 143 -14.71 -3.67 -5.73
N LEU A 144 -13.90 -3.58 -6.80
CA LEU A 144 -12.63 -2.85 -6.77
C LEU A 144 -12.83 -1.36 -6.46
N ASN A 145 -13.83 -0.71 -7.05
CA ASN A 145 -14.10 0.72 -6.79
C ASN A 145 -14.44 0.98 -5.32
N GLU A 146 -15.32 0.16 -4.72
CA GLU A 146 -15.65 0.25 -3.30
C GLU A 146 -14.42 0.02 -2.41
N SER A 147 -13.57 -0.95 -2.79
CA SER A 147 -12.32 -1.22 -2.07
C SER A 147 -11.35 -0.04 -2.17
N ILE A 148 -11.22 0.60 -3.34
CA ILE A 148 -10.42 1.81 -3.54
C ILE A 148 -10.96 2.96 -2.68
N GLU A 149 -12.27 3.16 -2.63
CA GLU A 149 -12.89 4.16 -1.75
C GLU A 149 -12.58 3.88 -0.28
N ASN A 150 -12.68 2.62 0.17
CA ASN A 150 -12.36 2.21 1.53
C ASN A 150 -10.88 2.40 1.88
N ILE A 151 -9.97 2.12 0.93
CA ILE A 151 -8.53 2.40 1.07
C ILE A 151 -8.32 3.91 1.27
N CYS A 152 -8.97 4.75 0.46
CA CYS A 152 -8.85 6.21 0.57
C CYS A 152 -9.40 6.73 1.91
N LYS A 153 -10.56 6.25 2.35
CA LYS A 153 -11.13 6.59 3.67
C LYS A 153 -10.21 6.20 4.82
N MET A 154 -9.65 5.00 4.78
CA MET A 154 -8.71 4.52 5.79
C MET A 154 -7.45 5.41 5.81
N ALA A 155 -6.88 5.70 4.64
CA ALA A 155 -5.70 6.55 4.52
C ALA A 155 -5.92 7.93 5.16
N ILE A 156 -7.03 8.59 4.84
CA ILE A 156 -7.31 9.94 5.35
C ILE A 156 -7.58 9.93 6.86
N LYS A 157 -8.32 8.95 7.37
CA LYS A 157 -8.56 8.84 8.81
C LYS A 157 -7.25 8.63 9.59
N LEU A 158 -6.39 7.74 9.12
CA LEU A 158 -5.06 7.53 9.72
C LEU A 158 -4.20 8.81 9.65
N ALA A 159 -4.19 9.48 8.50
CA ALA A 159 -3.46 10.74 8.31
C ALA A 159 -3.98 11.88 9.22
N ASN A 160 -5.23 11.79 9.68
CA ASN A 160 -5.84 12.73 10.63
C ASN A 160 -5.69 12.30 12.09
N ASN A 161 -5.07 11.14 12.39
CA ASN A 161 -5.05 10.53 13.72
C ASN A 161 -6.45 10.30 14.30
N GLU A 162 -7.43 9.98 13.43
CA GLU A 162 -8.79 9.66 13.86
C GLU A 162 -8.89 8.19 14.32
N ASN A 163 -9.88 7.90 15.18
CA ASN A 163 -10.25 6.52 15.47
C ASN A 163 -10.79 5.84 14.20
N VAL A 164 -10.28 4.63 13.92
CA VAL A 164 -10.61 3.83 12.73
C VAL A 164 -11.33 2.53 13.06
N ASP A 165 -11.69 2.25 14.31
CA ASP A 165 -12.17 0.93 14.76
C ASP A 165 -13.45 0.51 14.03
N GLU A 166 -14.42 1.42 13.91
CA GLU A 166 -15.66 1.16 13.19
C GLU A 166 -15.40 0.85 11.70
N LEU A 167 -14.50 1.61 11.07
CA LEU A 167 -14.14 1.39 9.68
C LEU A 167 -13.39 0.06 9.53
N LYS A 168 -12.43 -0.22 10.43
CA LYS A 168 -11.64 -1.45 10.45
C LYS A 168 -12.56 -2.67 10.52
N ASN A 169 -13.52 -2.69 11.42
CA ASN A 169 -14.48 -3.79 11.57
C ASN A 169 -15.31 -4.05 10.31
N LYS A 170 -15.59 -3.01 9.52
CA LYS A 170 -16.35 -3.14 8.27
C LYS A 170 -15.47 -3.60 7.11
N VAL A 171 -14.31 -2.98 6.92
CA VAL A 171 -13.55 -3.06 5.66
C VAL A 171 -12.23 -3.80 5.75
N CYS A 172 -11.81 -4.26 6.92
CA CYS A 172 -10.54 -4.97 7.11
C CYS A 172 -10.73 -6.45 7.50
N PHE A 173 -9.66 -7.22 7.33
CA PHE A 173 -9.53 -8.58 7.88
C PHE A 173 -9.07 -8.56 9.33
#